data_AF-A0A6N4V4S5-F1
#
_entry.id   AF-A0A6N4V4S5-F1
#
_cell.length_a   1.000
_cell.length_b   1.000
_cell.length_c   1.000
_cell.angle_alpha   90.00
_cell.angle_beta   90.00
_cell.angle_gamma   90.00
#
_symmetry.space_group_name_H-M   'P 1'
#
loop_
_entity.id
_entity.type
_entity.pdbx_description
1 polymer ?
#
loop_
_entity_poly.entity_id
_entity_poly.type
_entity_poly.pdbx_seq_one_letter_code
_entity_poly.pdbx_strand_id
1 'polypeptide(L)'
;MRAPPKVPSTRRASSSQLARGELQTIGATTLDEYRKYIEKDAALERRFQPVQVGEPTVEHTIEILKGLRDRYEAHHRVSITDGAMVAAATLADRYINDRFLPDKAIDLIDEAGARMRIRRMTAPPDLREFDEKIADARREKESAIDAQDFEKAASLRDREKQLVAQRAEREKQWRSGDLDVVAEVDDEQIAEVLGNWTGIPVFKLTEEETTRLLRMEDELHKRIIGQEDAVRAVSKAIRRTRAGLKDPKRPSGSFIFAGPSGVGKTELSKALANFLFGDDDALIQIDMGEFHDRFTASRLFGAPPGTSATKRAASSPRRCAASRSPWCCSTRSRRLTRRSTTASCRCSRTVA
;
A
#
# COMPACT_ATOMS: atom_id res chain seq x y z
N MET A 1 25.32 -4.91 -10.97
CA MET A 1 24.17 -5.80 -11.25
C MET A 1 23.75 -5.60 -12.69
N ARG A 2 23.91 -6.62 -13.53
CA ARG A 2 23.49 -6.58 -14.94
C ARG A 2 21.96 -6.50 -14.97
N ALA A 3 21.43 -5.49 -15.64
CA ALA A 3 20.02 -5.46 -16.01
C ALA A 3 19.65 -6.77 -16.71
N PRO A 4 18.46 -7.36 -16.46
CA PRO A 4 18.02 -8.52 -17.21
C PRO A 4 18.04 -8.18 -18.71
N PRO A 5 18.45 -9.13 -19.58
CA PRO A 5 18.46 -8.88 -21.01
C PRO A 5 17.04 -8.51 -21.44
N LYS A 6 16.89 -7.36 -22.10
CA LYS A 6 15.65 -7.00 -22.78
C LYS A 6 15.34 -8.12 -23.75
N VAL A 7 14.26 -8.87 -23.47
CA VAL A 7 13.74 -9.90 -24.37
C VAL A 7 13.55 -9.24 -25.74
N PRO A 8 14.17 -9.75 -26.82
CA PRO A 8 14.03 -9.14 -28.13
C PRO A 8 12.55 -9.16 -28.51
N SER A 9 12.07 -8.05 -29.04
CA SER A 9 10.74 -7.95 -29.63
C SER A 9 10.59 -8.99 -30.76
N THR A 10 10.08 -10.17 -30.44
CA THR A 10 9.60 -11.19 -31.39
C THR A 10 8.32 -10.69 -32.04
N ARG A 11 8.45 -9.65 -32.87
CA ARG A 11 7.38 -9.19 -33.77
C ARG A 11 7.62 -9.78 -35.16
N ARG A 12 6.61 -10.51 -35.65
CA ARG A 12 6.24 -10.77 -37.06
C ARG A 12 6.58 -12.11 -37.74
N ALA A 13 7.16 -13.11 -37.09
CA ALA A 13 7.41 -14.40 -37.77
C ALA A 13 6.27 -15.44 -37.61
N SER A 14 5.41 -15.33 -36.59
CA SER A 14 4.52 -16.44 -36.17
C SER A 14 3.03 -16.27 -36.49
N SER A 15 2.55 -15.07 -36.85
CA SER A 15 1.11 -14.86 -37.06
C SER A 15 0.57 -15.67 -38.24
N SER A 16 1.37 -15.86 -39.28
CA SER A 16 1.02 -16.70 -40.44
C SER A 16 0.94 -18.18 -40.10
N GLN A 17 1.85 -18.69 -39.26
CA GLN A 17 1.88 -20.10 -38.81
C GLN A 17 0.74 -20.40 -37.85
N LEU A 18 0.41 -19.46 -36.95
CA LEU A 18 -0.73 -19.53 -36.04
C LEU A 18 -2.06 -19.51 -36.82
N ALA A 19 -2.19 -18.63 -37.83
CA ALA A 19 -3.38 -18.57 -38.67
C ALA A 19 -3.60 -19.85 -39.50
N ARG A 20 -2.50 -20.44 -39.99
CA ARG A 20 -2.51 -21.72 -40.73
C ARG A 20 -2.77 -22.93 -39.85
N GLY A 21 -2.66 -22.80 -38.52
CA GLY A 21 -2.86 -23.89 -37.57
C GLY A 21 -1.69 -24.88 -37.50
N GLU A 22 -0.51 -24.48 -37.99
CA GLU A 22 0.71 -25.30 -37.94
C GLU A 22 1.31 -25.35 -36.51
N LEU A 23 0.87 -24.45 -35.63
CA LEU A 23 1.38 -24.33 -34.26
C LEU A 23 0.22 -24.28 -33.25
N GLN A 24 0.14 -25.29 -32.39
CA GLN A 24 -0.79 -25.29 -31.25
C GLN A 24 -0.18 -24.51 -30.08
N THR A 25 -0.85 -23.46 -29.63
CA THR A 25 -0.34 -22.58 -28.55
C THR A 25 -1.44 -22.20 -27.57
N ILE A 26 -1.04 -21.94 -26.33
CA ILE A 26 -1.88 -21.32 -25.30
C ILE A 26 -1.33 -19.91 -25.06
N GLY A 27 -2.17 -18.90 -25.27
CA GLY A 27 -1.83 -17.50 -25.00
C GLY A 27 -2.30 -17.07 -23.61
N ALA A 28 -1.45 -16.38 -22.87
CA ALA A 28 -1.82 -15.68 -21.63
C ALA A 28 -1.70 -14.18 -21.89
N THR A 29 -2.83 -13.47 -21.91
CA THR A 29 -2.90 -12.03 -22.20
C THR A 29 -3.92 -11.36 -21.31
N THR A 30 -3.82 -10.04 -21.17
CA THR A 30 -4.88 -9.23 -20.58
C THR A 30 -6.05 -9.04 -21.57
N LEU A 31 -7.22 -8.63 -21.06
CA LEU A 31 -8.39 -8.28 -21.90
C LEU A 31 -8.05 -7.19 -22.93
N ASP A 32 -7.25 -6.20 -22.53
CA ASP A 32 -6.88 -5.08 -23.40
C ASP A 32 -5.91 -5.51 -24.50
N GLU A 33 -4.96 -6.38 -24.18
CA GLU A 33 -4.04 -6.95 -25.16
C GLU A 33 -4.78 -7.86 -26.15
N TYR A 34 -5.71 -8.67 -25.66
CA TYR A 34 -6.56 -9.51 -26.50
C TYR A 34 -7.35 -8.67 -27.51
N ARG A 35 -8.05 -7.62 -27.03
CA ARG A 35 -8.78 -6.66 -27.87
C ARG A 35 -7.91 -5.95 -28.89
N LYS A 36 -6.66 -5.65 -28.51
CA LYS A 36 -5.75 -4.87 -29.35
C LYS A 36 -5.10 -5.71 -30.44
N TYR A 37 -4.79 -6.97 -30.16
CA TYR A 37 -3.91 -7.78 -31.00
C TYR A 37 -4.59 -9.02 -31.60
N ILE A 38 -5.59 -9.61 -30.95
CA ILE A 38 -6.23 -10.85 -31.41
C ILE A 38 -7.61 -10.56 -32.02
N GLU A 39 -8.46 -9.81 -31.32
CA GLU A 39 -9.84 -9.52 -31.76
C GLU A 39 -9.89 -8.71 -33.07
N LYS A 40 -8.85 -7.92 -33.36
CA LYS A 40 -8.78 -7.15 -34.61
C LYS A 40 -8.31 -7.97 -35.82
N ASP A 41 -7.71 -9.14 -35.59
CA ASP A 41 -7.20 -10.00 -36.66
C ASP A 41 -8.10 -11.21 -36.84
N ALA A 42 -8.94 -11.16 -37.88
CA ALA A 42 -9.92 -12.20 -38.19
C ALA A 42 -9.30 -13.59 -38.42
N ALA A 43 -8.00 -13.68 -38.77
CA ALA A 43 -7.33 -14.95 -38.94
C ALA A 43 -6.98 -15.61 -37.59
N LEU A 44 -6.64 -14.80 -36.59
CA LEU A 44 -6.31 -15.26 -35.24
C LEU A 44 -7.58 -15.49 -34.41
N GLU A 45 -8.58 -14.60 -34.52
CA GLU A 45 -9.85 -14.72 -33.81
C GLU A 45 -10.56 -16.06 -34.10
N ARG A 46 -10.47 -16.56 -35.33
CA ARG A 46 -11.04 -17.87 -35.71
C ARG A 46 -10.31 -19.08 -35.12
N ARG A 47 -9.09 -18.89 -34.62
CA ARG A 47 -8.22 -19.97 -34.11
C ARG A 47 -8.11 -19.97 -32.60
N PHE A 48 -8.31 -18.83 -31.96
CA PHE A 48 -8.29 -18.72 -30.51
C PHE A 48 -9.71 -18.77 -29.94
N GLN A 49 -9.91 -19.66 -28.97
CA GLN A 49 -11.09 -19.62 -28.11
C GLN A 49 -10.73 -18.84 -26.84
N PRO A 50 -11.33 -17.67 -26.58
CA PRO A 50 -11.09 -16.95 -25.33
C PRO A 50 -11.68 -17.74 -24.16
N VAL A 51 -10.87 -17.94 -23.12
CA VAL A 51 -11.28 -18.48 -21.83
C VAL A 51 -11.02 -17.40 -20.80
N GLN A 52 -12.08 -16.90 -20.16
CA GLN A 52 -11.95 -15.86 -19.16
C GLN A 52 -11.49 -16.46 -17.84
N VAL A 53 -10.29 -16.09 -17.41
CA VAL A 53 -9.76 -16.43 -16.09
C VAL A 53 -10.09 -15.29 -15.14
N GLY A 54 -10.94 -15.55 -14.16
CA GLY A 54 -11.28 -14.60 -13.12
C GLY A 54 -10.20 -14.50 -12.04
N GLU A 55 -10.29 -13.45 -11.22
CA GLU A 55 -9.55 -13.38 -9.96
C GLU A 55 -9.96 -14.55 -9.05
N PRO A 56 -9.00 -15.26 -8.43
CA PRO A 56 -9.31 -16.35 -7.50
C PRO A 56 -10.05 -15.83 -6.27
N THR A 57 -10.82 -16.72 -5.65
CA THR A 57 -11.44 -16.45 -4.36
C THR A 57 -10.38 -16.37 -3.26
N VAL A 58 -10.74 -15.78 -2.12
CA VAL A 58 -9.86 -15.74 -0.94
C VAL A 58 -9.47 -17.15 -0.51
N GLU A 59 -10.41 -18.10 -0.54
CA GLU A 59 -10.16 -19.52 -0.21
C GLU A 59 -9.14 -20.16 -1.15
N HIS A 60 -9.32 -20.04 -2.48
CA HIS A 60 -8.34 -20.54 -3.45
C HIS A 60 -6.97 -19.86 -3.28
N THR A 61 -6.95 -18.58 -2.92
CA THR A 61 -5.70 -17.87 -2.67
C THR A 61 -4.96 -18.44 -1.46
N ILE A 62 -5.67 -18.78 -0.38
CA ILE A 62 -5.07 -19.43 0.79
C ILE A 62 -4.45 -20.78 0.40
N GLU A 63 -5.11 -21.58 -0.43
CA GLU A 63 -4.56 -22.84 -0.94
C GLU A 63 -3.29 -22.63 -1.79
N ILE A 64 -3.31 -21.61 -2.67
CA ILE A 64 -2.14 -21.23 -3.46
C ILE A 64 -0.97 -20.82 -2.55
N LEU A 65 -1.23 -20.02 -1.51
CA LEU A 65 -0.21 -19.61 -0.53
C LEU A 65 0.34 -20.81 0.24
N LYS A 66 -0.51 -21.76 0.65
CA LYS A 66 -0.08 -23.02 1.28
C LYS A 66 0.85 -23.82 0.37
N GLY A 67 0.54 -23.92 -0.93
CA GLY A 67 1.40 -24.59 -1.91
C GLY A 67 2.73 -23.89 -2.16
N LEU A 68 2.84 -22.59 -1.85
CA LEU A 68 4.07 -21.81 -1.99
C LEU A 68 4.88 -21.71 -0.69
N ARG A 69 4.32 -22.12 0.46
CA ARG A 69 4.90 -21.98 1.81
C ARG A 69 6.36 -22.41 1.86
N ASP A 70 6.65 -23.66 1.54
CA ASP A 70 7.97 -24.27 1.69
C ASP A 70 9.06 -23.47 0.93
N ARG A 71 8.71 -22.92 -0.23
CA ARG A 71 9.63 -22.12 -1.04
C ARG A 71 9.96 -20.78 -0.39
N TYR A 72 8.96 -20.09 0.17
CA TYR A 72 9.15 -18.80 0.83
C TYR A 72 9.82 -18.95 2.20
N GLU A 73 9.45 -19.98 2.97
CA GLU A 73 10.10 -20.32 4.24
C GLU A 73 11.58 -20.61 4.04
N ALA A 74 11.93 -21.45 3.06
CA ALA A 74 13.32 -21.75 2.74
C ALA A 74 14.10 -20.52 2.22
N HIS A 75 13.47 -19.68 1.40
CA HIS A 75 14.10 -18.50 0.83
C HIS A 75 14.42 -17.43 1.90
N HIS A 76 13.50 -17.22 2.84
CA HIS A 76 13.63 -16.18 3.88
C HIS A 76 14.17 -16.68 5.21
N ARG A 77 14.23 -18.01 5.41
CA ARG A 77 14.57 -18.67 6.69
C ARG A 77 13.62 -18.25 7.82
N VAL A 78 12.33 -18.31 7.52
CA VAL A 78 11.23 -18.01 8.44
C VAL A 78 10.22 -19.14 8.42
N SER A 79 9.42 -19.25 9.47
CA SER A 79 8.25 -20.13 9.56
C SER A 79 7.01 -19.28 9.34
N ILE A 80 6.13 -19.64 8.40
CA ILE A 80 4.94 -18.86 8.07
C ILE A 80 3.72 -19.58 8.64
N THR A 81 3.03 -18.93 9.56
CA THR A 81 1.85 -19.50 10.21
C THR A 81 0.65 -19.60 9.26
N ASP A 82 -0.27 -20.53 9.56
CA ASP A 82 -1.56 -20.61 8.88
C ASP A 82 -2.36 -19.30 9.04
N GLY A 83 -2.27 -18.68 10.21
CA GLY A 83 -2.89 -17.39 10.51
C GLY A 83 -2.40 -16.28 9.58
N ALA A 84 -1.09 -16.20 9.34
CA ALA A 84 -0.49 -15.23 8.43
C ALA A 84 -1.01 -15.39 6.99
N MET A 85 -1.21 -16.62 6.51
CA MET A 85 -1.72 -16.84 5.13
C MET A 85 -3.17 -16.39 4.98
N VAL A 86 -4.01 -16.73 5.96
CA VAL A 86 -5.41 -16.28 6.00
C VAL A 86 -5.46 -14.75 6.08
N ALA A 87 -4.64 -14.16 6.94
CA ALA A 87 -4.52 -12.71 7.07
C ALA A 87 -4.06 -12.05 5.77
N ALA A 88 -3.02 -12.56 5.13
CA ALA A 88 -2.50 -12.02 3.88
C ALA A 88 -3.56 -12.03 2.78
N ALA A 89 -4.28 -13.13 2.58
CA ALA A 89 -5.34 -13.21 1.57
C ALA A 89 -6.51 -12.27 1.90
N THR A 90 -6.99 -12.28 3.14
CA THR A 90 -8.17 -11.51 3.56
C THR A 90 -7.91 -10.01 3.59
N LEU A 91 -6.76 -9.61 4.12
CA LEU A 91 -6.39 -8.20 4.23
C LEU A 91 -5.99 -7.63 2.87
N ALA A 92 -5.29 -8.40 2.02
CA ALA A 92 -4.98 -7.95 0.67
C ALA A 92 -6.26 -7.76 -0.17
N ASP A 93 -7.24 -8.66 -0.05
CA ASP A 93 -8.54 -8.49 -0.73
C ASP A 93 -9.23 -7.20 -0.30
N ARG A 94 -9.25 -6.93 1.01
CA ARG A 94 -9.98 -5.79 1.59
C ARG A 94 -9.32 -4.44 1.35
N TYR A 95 -7.99 -4.36 1.50
CA TYR A 95 -7.28 -3.08 1.57
C TYR A 95 -6.49 -2.75 0.30
N ILE A 96 -6.04 -3.75 -0.46
CA ILE A 96 -5.28 -3.56 -1.71
C ILE A 96 -6.22 -3.79 -2.89
N ASN A 97 -6.73 -2.69 -3.45
CA ASN A 97 -7.77 -2.71 -4.49
C ASN A 97 -7.25 -2.47 -5.91
N ASP A 98 -6.00 -2.06 -6.06
CA ASP A 98 -5.32 -1.77 -7.33
C ASP A 98 -4.65 -3.01 -7.95
N ARG A 99 -4.64 -4.13 -7.23
CA ARG A 99 -4.03 -5.41 -7.63
C ARG A 99 -5.00 -6.56 -7.41
N PHE A 100 -4.74 -7.67 -8.10
CA PHE A 100 -5.54 -8.87 -8.06
C PHE A 100 -4.91 -9.95 -7.18
N LEU A 101 -5.73 -10.75 -6.51
CA LEU A 101 -5.30 -12.02 -5.92
C LEU A 101 -4.80 -12.98 -7.03
N PRO A 102 -3.87 -13.90 -6.73
CA PRO A 102 -3.19 -14.13 -5.45
C PRO A 102 -1.93 -13.26 -5.26
N ASP A 103 -1.50 -12.55 -6.31
CA ASP A 103 -0.23 -11.83 -6.40
C ASP A 103 -0.03 -10.82 -5.26
N LYS A 104 -1.04 -10.00 -4.96
CA LYS A 104 -0.98 -9.04 -3.84
C LYS A 104 -0.81 -9.70 -2.46
N ALA A 105 -1.31 -10.92 -2.27
CA ALA A 105 -1.18 -11.64 -1.00
C ALA A 105 0.19 -12.34 -0.89
N ILE A 106 0.70 -12.83 -2.02
CA ILE A 106 2.06 -13.41 -2.11
C ILE A 106 3.10 -12.35 -1.74
N ASP A 107 2.97 -11.13 -2.26
CA ASP A 107 3.94 -10.08 -1.96
C ASP A 107 3.92 -9.64 -0.49
N LEU A 108 2.76 -9.63 0.17
CA LEU A 108 2.69 -9.36 1.61
C LEU A 108 3.49 -10.39 2.42
N ILE A 109 3.38 -11.67 2.04
CA ILE A 109 4.12 -12.77 2.67
C ILE A 109 5.62 -12.65 2.37
N ASP A 110 5.99 -12.34 1.12
CA ASP A 110 7.37 -12.17 0.70
C ASP A 110 8.06 -11.03 1.44
N GLU A 111 7.40 -9.87 1.53
CA GLU A 111 7.94 -8.70 2.23
C GLU A 111 7.99 -8.91 3.74
N ALA A 112 6.99 -9.55 4.34
CA ALA A 112 7.03 -9.90 5.76
C ALA A 112 8.20 -10.85 6.07
N GLY A 113 8.39 -11.88 5.25
CA GLY A 113 9.52 -12.81 5.35
C GLY A 113 10.87 -12.10 5.20
N ALA A 114 11.01 -11.22 4.19
CA ALA A 114 12.21 -10.43 3.98
C ALA A 114 12.51 -9.49 5.16
N ARG A 115 11.47 -8.82 5.70
CA ARG A 115 11.59 -7.92 6.84
C ARG A 115 12.05 -8.66 8.09
N MET A 116 11.49 -9.84 8.36
CA MET A 116 11.91 -10.68 9.49
C MET A 116 13.36 -11.16 9.34
N ARG A 117 13.76 -11.52 8.12
CA ARG A 117 15.17 -11.87 7.83
C ARG A 117 16.11 -10.69 8.04
N ILE A 118 15.74 -9.48 7.64
CA ILE A 118 16.56 -8.27 7.84
C ILE A 118 16.67 -7.94 9.33
N ARG A 119 15.56 -8.01 10.09
CA ARG A 119 15.57 -7.81 11.55
C ARG A 119 16.57 -8.73 12.24
N ARG A 120 16.68 -9.99 11.79
CA ARG A 120 17.68 -10.95 12.29
C ARG A 120 19.12 -10.67 11.92
N MET A 121 19.37 -10.10 10.74
CA MET A 121 20.74 -9.75 10.34
C MET A 121 21.21 -8.44 10.95
N THR A 122 20.29 -7.65 11.50
CA THR A 122 20.59 -6.36 12.11
C THR A 122 21.05 -6.58 13.55
N ALA A 123 22.22 -6.03 13.90
CA ALA A 123 22.74 -6.13 15.24
C ALA A 123 21.75 -5.52 16.27
N PRO A 124 21.52 -6.19 17.41
CA PRO A 124 20.70 -5.64 18.49
C PRO A 124 21.17 -4.24 18.91
N PRO A 125 20.24 -3.38 19.39
CA PRO A 125 20.59 -2.04 19.88
C PRO A 125 21.69 -2.09 20.95
N ASP A 126 21.72 -3.12 21.79
CA ASP A 126 22.78 -3.35 22.79
C ASP A 126 24.19 -3.41 22.15
N LEU A 127 24.35 -4.10 21.01
CA LEU A 127 25.66 -4.19 20.33
C LEU A 127 26.05 -2.84 19.71
N ARG A 128 25.07 -2.08 19.19
CA ARG A 128 25.31 -0.70 18.72
C ARG A 128 25.78 0.21 19.85
N GLU A 129 25.20 0.11 21.05
CA GLU A 129 25.67 0.88 22.20
C GLU A 129 27.12 0.56 22.56
N PHE A 130 27.54 -0.72 22.47
CA PHE A 130 28.94 -1.09 22.68
C PHE A 130 29.85 -0.49 21.61
N ASP A 131 29.43 -0.48 20.34
CA ASP A 131 30.18 0.17 19.26
C ASP A 131 30.35 1.68 19.50
N GLU A 132 29.30 2.36 19.96
CA GLU A 132 29.36 3.79 20.34
C GLU A 132 30.30 4.02 21.53
N LYS A 133 30.18 3.23 22.61
CA LYS A 133 31.05 3.30 23.79
C LYS A 133 32.53 3.04 23.45
N ILE A 134 32.81 2.10 22.54
CA ILE A 134 34.17 1.81 22.05
C ILE A 134 34.70 2.99 21.24
N ALA A 135 33.88 3.57 20.35
CA ALA A 135 34.26 4.72 19.55
C ALA A 135 34.58 5.95 20.41
N ASP A 136 33.80 6.20 21.45
CA ASP A 136 34.04 7.29 22.39
C ASP A 136 35.31 7.05 23.23
N ALA A 137 35.49 5.84 23.77
CA ALA A 137 36.71 5.48 24.49
C ALA A 137 37.97 5.61 23.62
N ARG A 138 37.89 5.28 22.32
CA ARG A 138 38.98 5.50 21.36
C ARG A 138 39.29 6.98 21.16
N ARG A 139 38.26 7.81 20.94
CA ARG A 139 38.40 9.26 20.77
C ARG A 139 39.03 9.91 22.00
N GLU A 140 38.56 9.56 23.20
CA GLU A 140 39.09 10.07 24.46
C GLU A 140 40.55 9.62 24.68
N LYS A 141 40.87 8.38 24.35
CA LYS A 141 42.24 7.84 24.47
C LYS A 141 43.20 8.61 23.57
N GLU A 142 42.82 8.86 22.33
CA GLU A 142 43.66 9.60 21.37
C GLU A 142 43.86 11.05 21.81
N SER A 143 42.81 11.71 22.30
CA SER A 143 42.92 13.05 22.89
C SER A 143 43.84 13.09 24.14
N ALA A 144 43.84 12.04 24.96
CA ALA A 144 44.73 11.93 26.12
C ALA A 144 46.19 11.71 25.71
N ILE A 145 46.44 10.96 24.63
CA ILE A 145 47.78 10.76 24.05
C ILE A 145 48.32 12.10 23.51
N ASP A 146 47.50 12.84 22.78
CA ASP A 146 47.88 14.16 22.24
C ASP A 146 48.19 15.17 23.36
N ALA A 147 47.47 15.08 24.48
CA ALA A 147 47.71 15.88 25.68
C ALA A 147 48.89 15.38 26.55
N GLN A 148 49.58 14.30 26.14
CA GLN A 148 50.65 13.62 26.89
C GLN A 148 50.23 13.10 28.28
N ASP A 149 48.94 12.90 28.52
CA ASP A 149 48.40 12.29 29.73
C ASP A 149 48.40 10.76 29.59
N PHE A 150 49.59 10.17 29.78
CA PHE A 150 49.82 8.75 29.57
C PHE A 150 49.07 7.85 30.57
N GLU A 151 48.79 8.35 31.78
CA GLU A 151 48.07 7.60 32.81
C GLU A 151 46.59 7.48 32.44
N LYS A 152 45.96 8.59 32.03
CA LYS A 152 44.60 8.58 31.52
C LYS A 152 44.47 7.76 30.23
N ALA A 153 45.43 7.89 29.31
CA ALA A 153 45.47 7.08 28.08
C ALA A 153 45.56 5.56 28.37
N ALA A 154 46.33 5.15 29.39
CA ALA A 154 46.40 3.75 29.80
C ALA A 154 45.06 3.24 30.36
N SER A 155 44.39 4.03 31.20
CA SER A 155 43.07 3.67 31.74
C SER A 155 41.99 3.53 30.66
N LEU A 156 42.00 4.43 29.65
CA LEU A 156 41.08 4.40 28.53
C LEU A 156 41.36 3.25 27.56
N ARG A 157 42.64 2.87 27.37
CA ARG A 157 43.03 1.66 26.63
C ARG A 157 42.48 0.40 27.30
N ASP A 158 42.60 0.30 28.62
CA ASP A 158 42.11 -0.87 29.36
C ASP A 158 40.57 -0.93 29.34
N ARG A 159 39.89 0.22 29.41
CA ARG A 159 38.44 0.34 29.23
C ARG A 159 37.99 -0.05 27.82
N GLU A 160 38.68 0.41 26.77
CA GLU A 160 38.43 -0.01 25.39
C GLU A 160 38.55 -1.53 25.26
N LYS A 161 39.61 -2.12 25.81
CA LYS A 161 39.83 -3.57 25.77
C LYS A 161 38.72 -4.35 26.48
N GLN A 162 38.24 -3.86 27.62
CA GLN A 162 37.10 -4.44 28.33
C GLN A 162 35.81 -4.36 27.52
N LEU A 163 35.51 -3.20 26.92
CA LEU A 163 34.32 -3.00 26.09
C LEU A 163 34.34 -3.90 24.84
N VAL A 164 35.51 -4.04 24.19
CA VAL A 164 35.69 -4.96 23.05
C VAL A 164 35.45 -6.41 23.46
N ALA A 165 35.96 -6.84 24.63
CA ALA A 165 35.74 -8.19 25.13
C ALA A 165 34.27 -8.45 25.47
N GLN A 166 33.58 -7.50 26.11
CA GLN A 166 32.15 -7.59 26.42
C GLN A 166 31.30 -7.64 25.15
N ARG A 167 31.61 -6.81 24.15
CA ARG A 167 30.96 -6.83 22.84
C ARG A 167 31.13 -8.18 22.16
N ALA A 168 32.35 -8.73 22.15
CA ALA A 168 32.63 -10.02 21.52
C ALA A 168 31.86 -11.17 22.19
N GLU A 169 31.78 -11.17 23.53
CA GLU A 169 31.00 -12.15 24.27
C GLU A 169 29.50 -12.03 23.97
N ARG A 170 28.96 -10.80 23.97
CA ARG A 170 27.56 -10.55 23.61
C ARG A 170 27.25 -10.91 22.15
N GLU A 171 28.15 -10.62 21.22
CA GLU A 171 28.02 -11.02 19.82
C GLU A 171 28.02 -12.54 19.68
N LYS A 172 28.86 -13.23 20.45
CA LYS A 172 28.90 -14.70 20.47
C LYS A 172 27.60 -15.28 21.02
N GLN A 173 27.08 -14.73 22.12
CA GLN A 173 25.79 -15.11 22.71
C GLN A 173 24.64 -14.87 21.73
N TRP A 174 24.65 -13.74 21.03
CA TRP A 174 23.66 -13.41 20.01
C TRP A 174 23.72 -14.42 18.85
N ARG A 175 24.90 -14.66 18.29
CA ARG A 175 25.06 -15.67 17.22
C ARG A 175 24.67 -17.07 17.69
N SER A 176 25.00 -17.48 18.92
CA SER A 176 24.67 -18.82 19.42
C SER A 176 23.21 -18.99 19.83
N GLY A 177 22.52 -17.92 20.24
CA GLY A 177 21.13 -17.96 20.69
C GLY A 177 20.10 -17.78 19.58
N ASP A 178 20.38 -16.93 18.58
CA ASP A 178 19.42 -16.59 17.50
C ASP A 178 19.50 -17.51 16.28
N LEU A 179 20.54 -18.34 16.16
CA LEU A 179 20.70 -19.27 15.03
C LEU A 179 19.69 -20.44 15.08
N ASP A 180 19.19 -20.82 16.26
CA ASP A 180 18.29 -21.96 16.44
C ASP A 180 16.81 -21.60 16.54
N VAL A 181 16.46 -20.35 16.88
CA VAL A 181 15.07 -19.92 16.82
C VAL A 181 14.76 -19.67 15.33
N VAL A 182 13.64 -20.15 14.79
CA VAL A 182 13.19 -19.76 13.44
C VAL A 182 12.31 -18.52 13.58
N ALA A 183 12.50 -17.48 12.76
CA ALA A 183 11.66 -16.29 12.85
C ALA A 183 10.28 -16.68 12.34
N GLU A 184 9.27 -16.40 13.14
CA GLU A 184 7.89 -16.69 12.78
C GLU A 184 7.27 -15.47 12.09
N VAL A 185 6.51 -15.72 11.02
CA VAL A 185 5.64 -14.74 10.38
C VAL A 185 4.20 -15.09 10.76
N ASP A 186 3.64 -14.28 11.64
CA ASP A 186 2.26 -14.29 12.08
C ASP A 186 1.42 -13.25 11.32
N ASP A 187 0.15 -13.14 11.71
CA ASP A 187 -0.78 -12.17 11.15
C ASP A 187 -0.47 -10.71 11.54
N GLU A 188 0.26 -10.46 12.63
CA GLU A 188 0.71 -9.12 13.03
C GLU A 188 1.79 -8.59 12.08
N GLN A 189 2.73 -9.43 11.66
CA GLN A 189 3.75 -8.98 10.70
C GLN A 189 3.14 -8.68 9.32
N ILE A 190 2.11 -9.43 8.91
CA ILE A 190 1.37 -9.13 7.68
C ILE A 190 0.62 -7.80 7.78
N ALA A 191 -0.03 -7.55 8.91
CA ALA A 191 -0.68 -6.28 9.22
C ALA A 191 0.31 -5.11 9.21
N GLU A 192 1.50 -5.29 9.79
CA GLU A 192 2.55 -4.28 9.82
C GLU A 192 3.01 -3.90 8.40
N VAL A 193 3.27 -4.89 7.54
CA VAL A 193 3.66 -4.67 6.14
C VAL A 193 2.55 -3.93 5.38
N LEU A 194 1.31 -4.39 5.50
CA LEU A 194 0.17 -3.76 4.84
C LEU A 194 -0.05 -2.32 5.32
N GLY A 195 0.18 -2.05 6.61
CA GLY A 195 0.12 -0.71 7.16
C GLY A 195 1.18 0.23 6.57
N ASN A 196 2.40 -0.29 6.35
CA ASN A 196 3.45 0.48 5.67
C ASN A 196 3.10 0.77 4.20
N TRP A 197 2.46 -0.18 3.51
CA TRP A 197 2.06 0.00 2.10
C TRP A 197 0.93 0.99 1.92
N THR A 198 -0.09 0.88 2.76
CA THR A 198 -1.34 1.64 2.62
C THR A 198 -1.33 2.95 3.39
N GLY A 199 -0.40 3.11 4.35
CA GLY A 199 -0.41 4.19 5.34
C GLY A 199 -1.56 4.08 6.34
N ILE A 200 -2.39 3.03 6.27
CA ILE A 200 -3.52 2.80 7.16
C ILE A 200 -3.04 1.80 8.20
N PRO A 201 -3.05 2.12 9.51
CA PRO A 201 -2.76 1.15 10.54
C PRO A 201 -3.76 -0.01 10.44
N VAL A 202 -3.33 -1.15 9.88
CA VAL A 202 -4.17 -2.34 9.77
C VAL A 202 -3.99 -3.17 11.01
N PHE A 203 -4.26 -2.57 12.16
CA PHE A 203 -4.53 -3.41 13.31
C PHE A 203 -5.77 -4.25 12.95
N LYS A 204 -5.89 -5.45 13.55
CA LYS A 204 -7.19 -6.10 13.68
C LYS A 204 -8.21 -5.01 14.05
N LEU A 205 -9.50 -5.21 13.76
CA LEU A 205 -10.54 -4.49 14.49
C LEU A 205 -10.35 -4.83 15.97
N THR A 206 -9.39 -4.19 16.60
CA THR A 206 -9.11 -4.28 18.01
C THR A 206 -10.33 -3.67 18.65
N GLU A 207 -10.58 -4.10 19.87
CA GLU A 207 -11.58 -3.47 20.71
C GLU A 207 -11.42 -1.94 20.69
N GLU A 208 -10.18 -1.45 20.52
CA GLU A 208 -9.82 -0.05 20.31
C GLU A 208 -10.35 0.58 19.00
N GLU A 209 -10.16 -0.03 17.82
CA GLU A 209 -10.72 0.53 16.56
C GLU A 209 -12.24 0.54 16.60
N THR A 210 -12.84 -0.52 17.15
CA THR A 210 -14.30 -0.62 17.33
C THR A 210 -14.80 0.45 18.31
N THR A 211 -14.11 0.63 19.44
CA THR A 211 -14.42 1.67 20.43
C THR A 211 -14.24 3.07 19.85
N ARG A 212 -13.20 3.28 19.04
CA ARG A 212 -12.96 4.53 18.33
C ARG A 212 -14.09 4.83 17.35
N LEU A 213 -14.53 3.84 16.58
CA LEU A 213 -15.68 3.96 15.67
C LEU A 213 -16.99 4.23 16.41
N LEU A 214 -17.18 3.67 17.61
CA LEU A 214 -18.36 3.94 18.45
C LEU A 214 -18.42 5.39 18.94
N ARG A 215 -17.26 6.03 19.14
CA ARG A 215 -17.11 7.43 19.55
C ARG A 215 -16.89 8.38 18.36
N MET A 216 -17.16 7.95 17.13
CA MET A 216 -16.90 8.75 15.93
C MET A 216 -17.67 10.06 15.92
N GLU A 217 -18.94 10.05 16.34
CA GLU A 217 -19.75 11.26 16.47
C GLU A 217 -19.09 12.29 17.40
N ASP A 218 -18.65 11.87 18.58
CA ASP A 218 -18.02 12.74 19.58
C ASP A 218 -16.70 13.33 19.05
N GLU A 219 -15.87 12.51 18.42
CA GLU A 219 -14.61 12.95 17.83
C GLU A 219 -14.80 13.95 16.68
N LEU A 220 -15.80 13.73 15.82
CA LEU A 220 -16.14 14.68 14.76
C LEU A 220 -16.68 15.99 15.35
N HIS A 221 -17.45 15.95 16.44
CA HIS A 221 -17.97 17.14 17.10
C HIS A 221 -16.93 18.01 17.81
N LYS A 222 -15.73 17.49 18.09
CA LYS A 222 -14.60 18.33 18.55
C LYS A 222 -14.23 19.42 17.56
N ARG A 223 -14.46 19.19 16.27
CA ARG A 223 -14.09 20.10 15.17
C ARG A 223 -15.30 20.63 14.41
N ILE A 224 -16.40 19.87 14.38
CA ILE A 224 -17.65 20.24 13.70
C ILE A 224 -18.69 20.69 14.72
N ILE A 225 -18.98 21.98 14.70
CA ILE A 225 -19.99 22.59 15.57
C ILE A 225 -21.38 22.41 14.94
N GLY A 226 -22.29 21.78 15.67
CA GLY A 226 -23.64 21.45 15.22
C GLY A 226 -23.67 20.36 14.13
N GLN A 227 -24.65 20.43 13.22
CA GLN A 227 -24.83 19.46 12.12
C GLN A 227 -24.99 17.99 12.58
N GLU A 228 -25.65 17.80 13.72
CA GLU A 228 -25.92 16.50 14.36
C GLU A 228 -26.39 15.42 13.36
N ASP A 229 -27.36 15.77 12.51
CA ASP A 229 -27.93 14.82 11.55
C ASP A 229 -26.92 14.41 10.46
N ALA A 230 -26.07 15.35 10.01
CA ALA A 230 -25.06 15.08 9.00
C ALA A 230 -23.94 14.21 9.57
N VAL A 231 -23.44 14.54 10.76
CA VAL A 231 -22.42 13.76 11.47
C VAL A 231 -22.95 12.35 11.74
N ARG A 232 -24.15 12.21 12.31
CA ARG A 232 -24.79 10.91 12.58
C ARG A 232 -24.98 10.07 11.32
N ALA A 233 -25.42 10.68 10.21
CA ALA A 233 -25.63 9.98 8.95
C ALA A 233 -24.31 9.44 8.36
N VAL A 234 -23.24 10.25 8.41
CA VAL A 234 -21.91 9.85 7.97
C VAL A 234 -21.36 8.74 8.85
N SER A 235 -21.37 8.93 10.18
CA SER A 235 -20.85 7.95 11.14
C SER A 235 -21.55 6.60 11.04
N LYS A 236 -22.88 6.58 10.90
CA LYS A 236 -23.65 5.33 10.70
C LYS A 236 -23.30 4.63 9.38
N ALA A 237 -23.05 5.38 8.31
CA ALA A 237 -22.67 4.79 7.03
C ALA A 237 -21.26 4.21 7.06
N ILE A 238 -20.30 4.89 7.69
CA ILE A 238 -18.94 4.39 7.82
C ILE A 238 -18.88 3.15 8.72
N ARG A 239 -19.58 3.15 9.86
CA ARG A 239 -19.68 1.99 10.75
C ARG A 239 -20.22 0.74 10.04
N ARG A 240 -21.27 0.89 9.21
CA ARG A 240 -21.81 -0.24 8.41
C ARG A 240 -20.79 -0.83 7.44
N THR A 241 -20.00 0.02 6.78
CA THR A 241 -18.97 -0.46 5.87
C THR A 241 -17.83 -1.14 6.62
N ARG A 242 -17.37 -0.55 7.74
CA ARG A 242 -16.29 -1.12 8.56
C ARG A 242 -16.70 -2.43 9.22
N ALA A 243 -17.98 -2.63 9.50
CA ALA A 243 -18.54 -3.91 9.96
C ALA A 243 -18.67 -4.99 8.86
N GLY A 244 -18.23 -4.72 7.62
CA GLY A 244 -18.30 -5.70 6.53
C GLY A 244 -19.71 -5.93 5.96
N LEU A 245 -20.70 -5.12 6.36
CA LEU A 245 -22.10 -5.26 5.93
C LEU A 245 -22.38 -4.62 4.56
N LYS A 246 -21.33 -4.22 3.81
CA LYS A 246 -21.44 -3.52 2.54
C LYS A 246 -20.63 -4.22 1.46
N ASP A 247 -21.15 -4.19 0.24
CA ASP A 247 -20.48 -4.67 -0.97
C ASP A 247 -19.07 -4.07 -1.11
N PRO A 248 -17.99 -4.90 -1.15
CA PRO A 248 -16.61 -4.46 -1.33
C PRO A 248 -16.37 -3.67 -2.63
N LYS A 249 -17.20 -3.88 -3.66
CA LYS A 249 -17.10 -3.17 -4.94
C LYS A 249 -17.59 -1.72 -4.87
N ARG A 250 -18.07 -1.26 -3.71
CA ARG A 250 -18.62 0.07 -3.50
C ARG A 250 -17.74 0.86 -2.51
N PRO A 251 -17.61 2.19 -2.71
CA PRO A 251 -16.81 3.02 -1.81
C PRO A 251 -17.38 2.97 -0.39
N SER A 252 -16.53 3.11 0.63
CA SER A 252 -16.96 2.95 2.02
C SER A 252 -18.00 3.95 2.47
N GLY A 253 -18.06 5.13 1.85
CA GLY A 253 -19.13 6.09 1.99
C GLY A 253 -19.42 6.76 0.65
N SER A 254 -20.69 6.99 0.34
CA SER A 254 -21.08 7.88 -0.75
C SER A 254 -22.08 8.86 -0.17
N PHE A 255 -21.67 10.11 -0.12
CA PHE A 255 -22.38 11.17 0.57
C PHE A 255 -22.61 12.35 -0.37
N ILE A 256 -23.71 13.06 -0.12
CA ILE A 256 -24.04 14.30 -0.79
C ILE A 256 -24.26 15.35 0.29
N PHE A 257 -23.34 16.31 0.39
CA PHE A 257 -23.48 17.44 1.31
C PHE A 257 -24.20 18.59 0.62
N ALA A 258 -25.50 18.73 0.89
CA ALA A 258 -26.32 19.84 0.41
C ALA A 258 -26.26 21.05 1.38
N GLY A 259 -26.46 22.27 0.86
CA GLY A 259 -26.40 23.51 1.66
C GLY A 259 -25.56 24.65 1.04
N PRO A 260 -25.57 25.86 1.62
CA PRO A 260 -24.75 26.99 1.16
C PRO A 260 -23.25 26.74 1.37
N SER A 261 -22.39 27.55 0.74
CA SER A 261 -20.95 27.52 1.00
C SER A 261 -20.64 28.12 2.37
N GLY A 262 -19.58 27.64 3.03
CA GLY A 262 -19.15 28.14 4.34
C GLY A 262 -19.83 27.50 5.55
N VAL A 263 -20.82 26.61 5.35
CA VAL A 263 -21.51 25.90 6.44
C VAL A 263 -20.73 24.71 7.01
N GLY A 264 -19.48 24.48 6.60
CA GLY A 264 -18.65 23.39 7.17
C GLY A 264 -18.65 22.06 6.41
N LYS A 265 -19.20 21.97 5.19
CA LYS A 265 -19.16 20.73 4.37
C LYS A 265 -17.74 20.23 4.10
N THR A 266 -16.84 21.14 3.75
CA THR A 266 -15.43 20.83 3.49
C THR A 266 -14.74 20.45 4.79
N GLU A 267 -15.06 21.13 5.90
CA GLU A 267 -14.49 20.77 7.21
C GLU A 267 -14.96 19.40 7.69
N LEU A 268 -16.21 19.04 7.49
CA LEU A 268 -16.69 17.70 7.82
C LEU A 268 -15.94 16.63 7.02
N SER A 269 -15.58 16.92 5.77
CA SER A 269 -14.78 16.01 4.94
C SER A 269 -13.33 15.90 5.42
N LYS A 270 -12.72 17.00 5.86
CA LYS A 270 -11.37 17.02 6.45
C LYS A 270 -11.31 16.34 7.81
N ALA A 271 -12.24 16.68 8.70
CA ALA A 271 -12.39 16.02 10.00
C ALA A 271 -12.59 14.50 9.86
N LEU A 272 -13.38 14.07 8.86
CA LEU A 272 -13.54 12.66 8.54
C LEU A 272 -12.25 12.03 8.01
N ALA A 273 -11.50 12.73 7.14
CA ALA A 273 -10.21 12.25 6.64
C ALA A 273 -9.21 12.06 7.77
N ASN A 274 -9.05 13.06 8.64
CA ASN A 274 -8.19 12.97 9.81
C ASN A 274 -8.63 11.89 10.81
N PHE A 275 -9.94 11.76 11.05
CA PHE A 275 -10.43 10.70 11.94
C PHE A 275 -10.10 9.30 11.40
N LEU A 276 -10.28 9.07 10.09
CA LEU A 276 -10.11 7.76 9.47
C LEU A 276 -8.66 7.43 9.11
N PHE A 277 -7.85 8.42 8.77
CA PHE A 277 -6.51 8.24 8.19
C PHE A 277 -5.41 8.95 8.97
N GLY A 278 -5.75 9.75 9.99
CA GLY A 278 -4.78 10.50 10.78
C GLY A 278 -4.18 11.72 10.07
N ASP A 279 -4.70 12.06 8.88
CA ASP A 279 -4.19 13.16 8.06
C ASP A 279 -5.33 13.91 7.36
N ASP A 280 -5.27 15.25 7.42
CA ASP A 280 -6.18 16.15 6.69
C ASP A 280 -5.88 16.12 5.18
N ASP A 281 -4.62 15.91 4.79
CA ASP A 281 -4.14 15.93 3.41
C ASP A 281 -4.47 14.63 2.65
N ALA A 282 -4.96 13.60 3.35
CA ALA A 282 -5.58 12.43 2.75
C ALA A 282 -6.86 12.77 1.95
N LEU A 283 -7.39 14.00 2.10
CA LEU A 283 -8.55 14.48 1.36
C LEU A 283 -8.19 14.94 -0.05
N ILE A 284 -8.47 14.12 -1.06
CA ILE A 284 -8.42 14.57 -2.45
C ILE A 284 -9.65 15.43 -2.74
N GLN A 285 -9.43 16.72 -2.99
CA GLN A 285 -10.46 17.68 -3.37
C GLN A 285 -10.43 17.95 -4.88
N ILE A 286 -11.59 17.79 -5.52
CA ILE A 286 -11.79 18.12 -6.94
C ILE A 286 -12.88 19.18 -7.06
N ASP A 287 -12.54 20.35 -7.62
CA ASP A 287 -13.50 21.42 -7.87
C ASP A 287 -14.24 21.20 -9.20
N MET A 288 -15.49 20.76 -9.11
CA MET A 288 -16.36 20.57 -10.27
C MET A 288 -16.74 21.87 -11.00
N GLY A 289 -16.48 23.04 -10.40
CA GLY A 289 -16.60 24.34 -11.05
C GLY A 289 -15.58 24.55 -12.18
N GLU A 290 -14.41 23.92 -12.09
CA GLU A 290 -13.36 24.02 -13.12
C GLU A 290 -13.65 23.15 -14.36
N PHE A 291 -14.58 22.21 -14.27
CA PHE A 291 -14.87 21.19 -15.30
C PHE A 291 -16.22 21.42 -16.00
N HIS A 292 -16.52 22.68 -16.34
CA HIS A 292 -17.76 23.03 -17.04
C HIS A 292 -17.73 22.79 -18.56
N ASP A 293 -16.56 22.77 -19.18
CA ASP A 293 -16.41 22.64 -20.63
C ASP A 293 -15.85 21.28 -21.03
N ARG A 294 -16.18 20.83 -22.24
CA ARG A 294 -15.76 19.51 -22.79
C ARG A 294 -14.24 19.40 -22.87
N PHE A 295 -13.56 20.53 -23.11
CA PHE A 295 -12.10 20.61 -23.13
C PHE A 295 -11.48 20.56 -21.73
N THR A 296 -12.08 21.16 -20.70
CA THR A 296 -11.55 21.05 -19.32
C THR A 296 -11.85 19.70 -18.70
N ALA A 297 -12.98 19.07 -19.01
CA ALA A 297 -13.29 17.69 -18.60
C ALA A 297 -12.23 16.68 -19.07
N SER A 298 -11.63 16.90 -20.24
CA SER A 298 -10.52 16.06 -20.75
C SER A 298 -9.27 16.11 -19.86
N ARG A 299 -9.11 17.12 -18.98
CA ARG A 299 -8.02 17.15 -17.98
C ARG A 299 -8.27 16.18 -16.82
N LEU A 300 -9.53 15.86 -16.53
CA LEU A 300 -9.92 14.92 -15.47
C LEU A 300 -9.89 13.47 -15.97
N PHE A 301 -10.43 13.22 -17.17
CA PHE A 301 -10.54 11.87 -17.74
C PHE A 301 -9.37 11.48 -18.66
N GLY A 302 -8.60 12.46 -19.14
CA GLY A 302 -7.61 12.27 -20.21
C GLY A 302 -8.07 12.84 -21.55
N ALA A 303 -7.10 13.35 -22.31
CA ALA A 303 -7.37 13.79 -23.68
C ALA A 303 -7.68 12.58 -24.58
N PRO A 304 -8.59 12.73 -25.58
CA PRO A 304 -8.84 11.69 -26.57
C PRO A 304 -7.55 11.32 -27.32
N PRO A 305 -7.35 10.05 -27.69
CA PRO A 305 -6.15 9.61 -28.39
C PRO A 305 -5.98 10.39 -29.71
N GLY A 306 -4.85 11.08 -29.87
CA GLY A 306 -4.51 11.84 -31.09
C GLY A 306 -4.24 13.34 -30.90
N THR A 307 -4.49 13.91 -29.71
CA THR A 307 -4.20 15.32 -29.43
C THR A 307 -2.84 15.52 -28.73
N SER A 308 -2.18 16.65 -28.96
CA SER A 308 -0.85 17.01 -28.40
C SER A 308 -0.79 17.00 -26.86
N ALA A 309 -1.95 17.07 -26.19
CA ALA A 309 -2.10 16.92 -24.74
C ALA A 309 -1.71 15.52 -24.22
N THR A 310 -1.72 14.49 -25.07
CA THR A 310 -1.33 13.10 -24.70
C THR A 310 0.13 13.02 -24.24
N LYS A 311 1.01 13.88 -24.75
CA LYS A 311 2.45 13.90 -24.38
C LYS A 311 2.73 14.66 -23.08
N ARG A 312 1.86 15.60 -22.68
CA ARG A 312 1.99 16.41 -21.45
C ARG A 312 1.27 15.82 -20.23
N ALA A 313 0.33 14.90 -20.44
CA ALA A 313 -0.40 14.23 -19.35
C ALA A 313 0.49 13.29 -18.51
N ALA A 314 1.66 12.88 -19.04
CA ALA A 314 2.63 12.07 -18.31
C ALA A 314 3.46 12.86 -17.27
N SER A 315 3.41 14.21 -17.29
CA SER A 315 4.17 15.08 -16.38
C SER A 315 3.30 15.96 -15.47
N SER A 316 1.97 15.77 -15.47
CA SER A 316 1.06 16.51 -14.58
C SER A 316 0.86 15.79 -13.25
N PRO A 317 1.12 16.43 -12.09
CA PRO A 317 0.93 15.82 -10.76
C PRO A 317 -0.51 15.38 -10.47
N ARG A 318 -1.50 15.92 -11.21
CA ARG A 318 -2.93 15.77 -10.92
C ARG A 318 -3.54 14.45 -11.41
N ARG A 319 -2.91 13.74 -12.35
CA ARG A 319 -3.34 12.40 -12.78
C ARG A 319 -3.06 11.33 -11.72
N CYS A 320 -2.13 11.61 -10.81
CA CYS A 320 -1.61 10.64 -9.84
C CYS A 320 -2.32 10.65 -8.49
N ALA A 321 -3.24 11.58 -8.19
CA ALA A 321 -3.81 11.66 -6.85
C ALA A 321 -4.66 10.41 -6.50
N ALA A 322 -5.53 9.97 -7.43
CA ALA A 322 -6.37 8.79 -7.21
C ALA A 322 -5.61 7.45 -7.33
N SER A 323 -4.42 7.44 -7.93
CA SER A 323 -3.54 6.26 -7.98
C SER A 323 -2.52 6.22 -6.84
N ARG A 324 -2.47 7.27 -6.01
CA ARG A 324 -1.57 7.37 -4.84
C ARG A 324 -2.32 7.29 -3.51
N SER A 325 -3.63 7.51 -3.50
CA SER A 325 -4.45 7.41 -2.30
C SER A 325 -5.83 6.83 -2.66
N PRO A 326 -6.33 5.79 -1.95
CA PRO A 326 -7.55 5.08 -2.35
C PRO A 326 -8.87 5.83 -2.11
N TRP A 327 -8.84 7.12 -1.71
CA TRP A 327 -10.02 7.83 -1.18
C TRP A 327 -10.11 9.27 -1.70
N CYS A 328 -11.28 9.65 -2.23
CA CYS A 328 -11.51 10.95 -2.86
C CYS A 328 -12.85 11.56 -2.43
N CYS A 329 -12.89 12.86 -2.09
CA CYS A 329 -14.12 13.55 -1.73
C CYS A 329 -14.25 14.86 -2.55
N SER A 330 -15.21 14.91 -3.48
CA SER A 330 -15.46 16.10 -4.29
C SER A 330 -16.43 17.06 -3.59
N THR A 331 -16.05 18.33 -3.44
CA THR A 331 -16.94 19.40 -2.95
C THR A 331 -17.21 20.44 -4.03
N ARG A 332 -18.46 20.91 -4.15
CA ARG A 332 -18.87 21.99 -5.06
C ARG A 332 -19.01 23.29 -4.26
N SER A 333 -18.26 24.34 -4.59
CA SER A 333 -18.50 25.70 -4.08
C SER A 333 -18.99 26.60 -5.23
N ARG A 334 -20.11 27.30 -5.05
CA ARG A 334 -20.55 28.38 -5.95
C ARG A 334 -20.93 29.60 -5.11
N ARG A 335 -20.27 30.73 -5.35
CA ARG A 335 -20.85 32.06 -5.11
C ARG A 335 -21.68 32.42 -6.33
N LEU A 336 -23.01 32.46 -6.21
CA LEU A 336 -23.93 33.40 -6.90
C LEU A 336 -25.39 32.99 -6.66
N THR A 337 -26.15 33.96 -6.14
CA THR A 337 -27.60 34.20 -6.18
C THR A 337 -28.56 33.03 -6.48
N ARG A 338 -29.42 32.74 -5.48
CA ARG A 338 -30.72 32.03 -5.53
C ARG A 338 -30.94 31.05 -6.69
N ARG A 339 -30.61 29.77 -6.46
CA ARG A 339 -31.52 28.60 -6.56
C ARG A 339 -30.72 27.30 -6.32
N SER A 340 -31.36 26.38 -5.61
CA SER A 340 -30.93 25.04 -5.15
C SER A 340 -29.70 24.42 -5.82
N THR A 341 -28.73 24.01 -5.01
CA THR A 341 -27.48 23.35 -5.44
C THR A 341 -27.50 21.86 -5.09
N THR A 342 -27.43 21.00 -6.09
CA THR A 342 -27.15 19.56 -5.94
C THR A 342 -25.65 19.31 -6.14
N ALA A 343 -25.03 18.52 -5.26
CA ALA A 343 -23.68 17.98 -5.42
C ALA A 343 -23.78 16.46 -5.45
N SER A 344 -23.05 15.77 -6.32
CA SER A 344 -22.98 14.30 -6.32
C SER A 344 -21.54 13.88 -6.07
N CYS A 345 -21.27 13.16 -4.99
CA CYS A 345 -19.97 12.55 -4.74
C CYS A 345 -20.03 11.09 -5.21
N ARG A 346 -19.38 10.80 -6.34
CA ARG A 346 -19.27 9.46 -6.89
C ARG A 346 -17.80 9.04 -6.76
N CYS A 347 -17.47 8.22 -5.77
CA CYS A 347 -16.22 7.45 -5.83
C CYS A 347 -16.45 6.35 -6.86
N SER A 348 -16.17 6.65 -8.11
CA SER A 348 -16.25 5.68 -9.20
C SER A 348 -14.92 5.00 -9.41
N ARG A 349 -15.01 3.68 -9.58
CA ARG A 349 -14.07 2.84 -10.31
C ARG A 349 -13.61 3.55 -11.59
N THR A 350 -12.34 3.92 -11.70
CA THR A 350 -11.74 4.13 -13.02
C THR A 350 -11.46 2.73 -13.53
N VAL A 351 -12.38 2.20 -14.34
CA VAL A 351 -12.07 1.03 -15.17
C VAL A 351 -10.98 1.52 -16.13
N ALA A 352 -9.75 1.05 -15.92
CA ALA A 352 -8.77 0.97 -17.00
C ALA A 352 -9.17 -0.23 -17.85
#